data_AF-A0A379TSE2-F1
#
_entry.id   AF-A0A379TSE2-F1
#
_cell.length_a   1.000
_cell.length_b   1.000
_cell.length_c   1.000
_cell.angle_alpha   90.00
_cell.angle_beta   90.00
_cell.angle_gamma   90.00
#
_symmetry.space_group_name_H-M   'P 1'
#
loop_
_entity.id
_entity.type
_entity.pdbx_description
1 polymer ?
#
loop_
_entity_poly.entity_id
_entity_poly.type
_entity_poly.pdbx_seq_one_letter_code
_entity_poly.pdbx_strand_id
1 'polypeptide(L)'
;MAIVIFFCNEANEKGEAVTWQGRKYDVYPIEGSGFEMNGKGAAARPSLKVSNLYGMVTGMVEDLQSLAGATVIRRKVYARFLDAVNFHSGNQEADPEQESVSRWVIEQCSELTSVSGDICPGNAD
;
A
#
# COMPACT_ATOMS: atom_id res chain seq x y z
N MET A 1 -5.30 19.94 -7.52
CA MET A 1 -4.13 19.30 -6.87
C MET A 1 -4.51 17.85 -6.67
N ALA A 2 -3.77 16.90 -7.24
CA ALA A 2 -4.04 15.49 -7.04
C ALA A 2 -3.39 15.05 -5.72
N ILE A 3 -4.18 14.48 -4.81
CA ILE A 3 -3.65 13.86 -3.59
C ILE A 3 -3.07 12.50 -4.00
N VAL A 4 -1.79 12.27 -3.71
CA VAL A 4 -1.10 11.01 -3.96
C VAL A 4 -0.52 10.51 -2.65
N ILE A 5 -0.76 9.25 -2.35
CA ILE A 5 -0.47 8.65 -1.06
C ILE A 5 0.28 7.34 -1.29
N PHE A 6 1.30 7.11 -0.49
CA PHE A 6 2.22 5.99 -0.62
C PHE A 6 2.19 5.16 0.65
N PHE A 7 1.78 3.90 0.52
CA PHE A 7 1.70 2.97 1.64
C PHE A 7 2.51 1.70 1.38
N CYS A 8 3.10 1.16 2.42
CA CYS A 8 3.66 -0.18 2.46
C CYS A 8 3.03 -0.98 3.60
N ASN A 9 2.74 -2.25 3.36
CA ASN A 9 2.21 -3.15 4.40
C ASN A 9 3.30 -3.58 5.41
N GLU A 10 4.57 -3.33 5.09
CA GLU A 10 5.74 -3.74 5.88
C GLU A 10 6.64 -2.54 6.17
N ALA A 11 7.33 -2.60 7.30
CA ALA A 11 8.41 -1.67 7.62
C ALA A 11 9.71 -2.10 6.94
N ASN A 12 10.62 -1.16 6.74
CA ASN A 12 12.00 -1.47 6.33
C ASN A 12 12.78 -2.17 7.47
N GLU A 13 14.05 -2.51 7.23
CA GLU A 13 14.89 -3.21 8.23
C GLU A 13 15.03 -2.43 9.55
N LYS A 14 14.85 -1.12 9.51
CA LYS A 14 14.97 -0.21 10.66
C LYS A 14 13.65 -0.06 11.44
N GLY A 15 12.57 -0.70 11.00
CA GLY A 15 11.24 -0.49 11.56
C GLY A 15 10.60 0.83 11.12
N GLU A 16 11.09 1.45 10.04
CA GLU A 16 10.61 2.73 9.51
C GLU A 16 9.90 2.57 8.16
N ALA A 17 9.38 3.67 7.61
CA ALA A 17 8.80 3.73 6.27
C ALA A 17 9.76 3.21 5.19
N VAL A 18 9.24 2.40 4.27
CA VAL A 18 10.01 1.91 3.13
C VAL A 18 10.24 3.05 2.15
N THR A 19 11.46 3.21 1.66
CA THR A 19 11.79 4.14 0.59
C THR A 19 11.98 3.37 -0.71
N TRP A 20 11.28 3.78 -1.76
CA TRP A 20 11.43 3.21 -3.11
C TRP A 20 11.50 4.32 -4.15
N GLN A 21 12.56 4.31 -4.97
CA GLN A 21 12.88 5.36 -5.94
C GLN A 21 12.86 6.75 -5.30
N GLY A 22 13.38 6.86 -4.07
CA GLY A 22 13.42 8.10 -3.29
C GLY A 22 12.07 8.56 -2.73
N ARG A 23 10.99 7.78 -2.89
CA ARG A 23 9.66 8.08 -2.31
C ARG A 23 9.45 7.25 -1.06
N LYS A 24 8.98 7.88 0.02
CA LYS A 24 8.62 7.19 1.26
C LYS A 24 7.22 6.59 1.14
N TYR A 25 7.09 5.36 1.59
CA TYR A 25 5.86 4.59 1.71
C TYR A 25 5.63 4.33 3.18
N ASP A 26 4.62 4.99 3.75
CA ASP A 26 4.32 4.89 5.17
C ASP A 26 3.81 3.50 5.51
N VAL A 27 4.24 2.98 6.66
CA VAL A 27 3.83 1.67 7.14
C VAL A 27 2.36 1.75 7.53
N TYR A 28 1.51 1.06 6.78
CA TYR A 28 0.07 1.16 6.95
C TYR A 28 -0.60 -0.20 6.71
N PRO A 29 -1.61 -0.59 7.51
CA PRO A 29 -2.30 -1.86 7.29
C PRO A 29 -3.12 -1.80 6.01
N ILE A 30 -2.52 -2.31 4.93
CA ILE A 30 -3.09 -2.40 3.59
C ILE A 30 -2.93 -3.84 3.09
N GLU A 31 -4.03 -4.41 2.61
CA GLU A 31 -4.07 -5.74 2.06
C GLU A 31 -4.67 -5.70 0.66
N GLY A 32 -4.03 -6.37 -0.28
CA GLY A 32 -4.47 -6.41 -1.67
C GLY A 32 -4.61 -7.84 -2.18
N SER A 33 -5.81 -8.21 -2.64
CA SER A 33 -6.13 -9.52 -3.22
C SER A 33 -6.79 -9.38 -4.60
N GLY A 34 -6.92 -10.47 -5.37
CA GLY A 34 -7.62 -10.45 -6.66
C GLY A 34 -6.89 -9.74 -7.82
N PHE A 35 -5.60 -9.42 -7.64
CA PHE A 35 -4.72 -8.83 -8.66
C PHE A 35 -4.29 -9.82 -9.76
N GLU A 36 -4.94 -10.97 -9.88
CA GLU A 36 -4.55 -12.04 -10.80
C GLU A 36 -5.18 -11.80 -12.18
N MET A 37 -4.36 -11.61 -13.20
CA MET A 37 -4.81 -11.50 -14.58
C MET A 37 -4.93 -12.90 -15.17
N ASN A 38 -6.10 -13.52 -15.03
CA ASN A 38 -6.38 -14.83 -15.63
C ASN A 38 -6.72 -14.65 -17.12
N GLY A 39 -5.83 -15.09 -18.01
CA GLY A 39 -5.99 -15.00 -19.48
C GLY A 39 -7.15 -15.81 -20.10
N LYS A 40 -8.12 -16.27 -19.30
CA LYS A 40 -9.28 -17.09 -19.71
C LYS A 40 -10.62 -16.34 -19.69
N GLY A 41 -10.63 -15.00 -19.68
CA GLY A 41 -11.82 -14.21 -20.04
C GLY A 41 -12.63 -13.61 -18.89
N ALA A 42 -12.25 -13.83 -17.63
CA ALA A 42 -12.80 -13.06 -16.51
C ALA A 42 -11.88 -11.85 -16.23
N ALA A 43 -12.44 -10.64 -16.24
CA ALA A 43 -11.71 -9.45 -15.80
C ALA A 43 -11.28 -9.62 -14.34
N ALA A 44 -10.00 -9.37 -14.05
CA ALA A 44 -9.49 -9.37 -12.69
C ALA A 44 -10.25 -8.33 -11.85
N ARG A 45 -10.76 -8.75 -10.69
CA ARG A 45 -11.43 -7.86 -9.72
C ARG A 45 -10.52 -7.72 -8.51
N PRO A 46 -9.54 -6.80 -8.54
CA PRO A 46 -8.71 -6.55 -7.37
C PRO A 46 -9.57 -5.98 -6.25
N SER A 47 -9.31 -6.43 -5.02
CA SER A 47 -9.86 -5.84 -3.81
C SER A 47 -8.71 -5.26 -3.00
N LEU A 48 -8.91 -4.03 -2.51
CA LEU A 48 -7.95 -3.34 -1.66
C LEU A 48 -8.63 -3.06 -0.32
N LYS A 49 -8.13 -3.68 0.74
CA LYS A 49 -8.57 -3.44 2.10
C LYS A 49 -7.55 -2.51 2.77
N VAL A 50 -8.02 -1.36 3.20
CA VAL A 50 -7.21 -0.35 3.88
C VAL A 50 -7.82 -0.13 5.26
N SER A 51 -7.02 -0.22 6.32
CA SER A 51 -7.51 0.09 7.65
C SER A 51 -7.93 1.57 7.72
N ASN A 52 -8.98 1.90 8.45
CA ASN A 52 -9.38 3.30 8.69
C ASN A 52 -8.69 3.90 9.93
N LEU A 53 -7.44 3.53 10.17
CA LEU A 53 -6.68 4.07 11.28
C LEU A 53 -6.56 5.60 11.11
N TYR A 54 -6.91 6.35 12.15
CA TYR A 54 -6.91 7.83 12.16
C TYR A 54 -7.91 8.51 11.19
N GLY A 55 -8.93 7.81 10.68
CA GLY A 55 -9.98 8.43 9.84
C GLY A 55 -9.51 8.84 8.44
N MET A 56 -8.32 8.41 8.03
CA MET A 56 -7.69 8.76 6.77
C MET A 56 -8.53 8.32 5.55
N VAL A 57 -9.10 7.11 5.61
CA VAL A 57 -9.95 6.58 4.53
C VAL A 57 -11.30 7.31 4.51
N THR A 58 -11.86 7.66 5.67
CA THR A 58 -13.10 8.43 5.77
C THR A 58 -12.98 9.78 5.08
N GLY A 59 -11.93 10.56 5.37
CA GLY A 59 -11.72 11.86 4.72
C GLY A 59 -11.56 11.76 3.20
N MET A 60 -10.85 10.73 2.72
CA MET A 60 -10.70 10.51 1.28
C MET A 60 -12.01 10.13 0.58
N VAL A 61 -12.85 9.31 1.22
CA VAL A 61 -14.14 8.88 0.66
C VAL A 61 -15.13 10.03 0.62
N GLU A 62 -15.13 10.88 1.65
CA GLU A 62 -15.95 12.10 1.73
C GLU A 62 -15.54 13.14 0.68
N ASP A 63 -14.23 13.37 0.50
CA ASP A 63 -13.70 14.36 -0.44
C ASP A 63 -13.75 13.91 -1.91
N LEU A 64 -13.70 12.60 -2.18
CA LEU A 64 -13.54 12.04 -3.53
C LEU A 64 -14.72 11.18 -3.99
N GLN A 65 -15.95 11.49 -3.55
CA GLN A 65 -17.19 10.84 -4.00
C GLN A 65 -17.05 9.30 -4.10
N SER A 66 -16.70 8.65 -2.99
CA SER A 66 -16.50 7.19 -2.91
C SER A 66 -15.23 6.65 -3.60
N LEU A 67 -14.25 7.50 -3.88
CA LEU A 67 -12.97 7.16 -4.56
C LEU A 67 -13.13 6.58 -5.96
N ALA A 68 -14.34 6.58 -6.53
CA ALA A 68 -14.58 6.08 -7.87
C ALA A 68 -13.83 6.94 -8.90
N GLY A 69 -13.09 6.29 -9.79
CA GLY A 69 -12.18 6.94 -10.73
C GLY A 69 -10.77 7.22 -10.18
N ALA A 70 -10.51 7.01 -8.88
CA ALA A 70 -9.16 7.10 -8.34
C ALA A 70 -8.28 5.98 -8.90
N THR A 71 -6.99 6.28 -9.07
CA THR A 71 -6.01 5.33 -9.60
C THR A 71 -5.20 4.71 -8.46
N VAL A 72 -5.19 3.38 -8.38
CA VAL A 72 -4.33 2.61 -7.49
C VAL A 72 -3.15 2.08 -8.31
N ILE A 73 -1.93 2.41 -7.87
CA ILE A 73 -0.70 1.86 -8.44
C ILE A 73 -0.09 0.92 -7.42
N ARG A 74 -0.10 -0.37 -7.70
CA ARG A 74 0.56 -1.37 -6.88
C ARG A 74 1.94 -1.68 -7.45
N ARG A 75 2.96 -1.48 -6.63
CA ARG A 75 4.35 -1.84 -6.93
C ARG A 75 4.73 -3.05 -6.09
N LYS A 76 5.35 -4.04 -6.72
CA LYS A 76 6.00 -5.17 -6.04
C LYS A 76 7.48 -5.11 -6.32
N VAL A 77 8.27 -5.11 -5.27
CA VAL A 77 9.73 -4.99 -5.31
C VAL A 77 10.29 -6.01 -4.32
N TYR A 78 11.34 -6.73 -4.70
CA TYR A 78 12.06 -7.56 -3.73
C TYR A 78 12.91 -6.67 -2.83
N ALA A 79 12.91 -6.97 -1.52
CA ALA A 79 13.63 -6.15 -0.53
C ALA A 79 15.07 -5.85 -0.94
N ARG A 80 15.82 -6.83 -1.47
CA ARG A 80 17.21 -6.67 -1.94
C ARG A 80 17.43 -5.57 -2.98
N PHE A 81 16.40 -5.15 -3.71
CA PHE A 81 16.52 -4.09 -4.72
C PHE A 81 16.16 -2.70 -4.19
N LEU A 82 15.59 -2.60 -2.98
CA LEU A 82 15.17 -1.34 -2.38
C LEU A 82 16.33 -0.35 -2.19
N ASP A 83 16.01 0.94 -2.08
CA ASP A 83 17.00 2.00 -1.84
C ASP A 83 17.87 1.70 -0.60
N ALA A 84 19.14 2.08 -0.64
CA ALA A 84 20.11 1.85 0.44
C ALA A 84 19.64 2.36 1.82
N VAL A 85 18.83 3.42 1.85
CA VAL A 85 18.33 4.02 3.09
C VAL A 85 17.46 3.07 3.92
N ASN A 86 16.92 2.01 3.32
CA ASN A 86 16.08 1.02 4.01
C ASN A 86 16.86 0.08 4.94
N PHE A 87 18.19 0.05 4.83
CA PHE A 87 19.07 -0.93 5.50
C PHE A 87 20.06 -0.23 6.42
N HIS A 88 20.46 -0.86 7.53
CA HIS A 88 21.40 -0.26 8.48
C HIS A 88 22.77 -0.01 7.83
N SER A 89 23.22 -0.95 6.98
CA SER A 89 24.52 -0.92 6.32
C SER A 89 24.47 -0.37 4.88
N GLY A 90 23.33 0.19 4.46
CA GLY A 90 23.09 0.50 3.05
C GLY A 90 22.74 -0.74 2.22
N ASN A 91 22.60 -0.54 0.90
CA ASN A 91 22.31 -1.62 -0.05
C ASN A 91 23.10 -1.42 -1.35
N GLN A 92 23.98 -2.38 -1.67
CA GLN A 92 24.76 -2.38 -2.92
C GLN A 92 23.99 -3.00 -4.08
N GLU A 93 22.96 -3.80 -3.79
CA GLU A 93 22.09 -4.44 -4.77
C GLU A 93 20.89 -3.56 -5.13
N ALA A 94 20.86 -2.30 -4.67
CA ALA A 94 19.78 -1.36 -4.97
C ALA A 94 19.66 -1.17 -6.49
N ASP A 95 18.49 -1.49 -7.03
CA ASP A 95 18.21 -1.40 -8.46
C ASP A 95 16.79 -0.84 -8.66
N PRO A 96 16.66 0.45 -9.03
CA PRO A 96 15.36 1.10 -9.16
C PRO A 96 14.51 0.57 -10.32
N GLU A 97 15.07 -0.23 -11.23
CA GLU A 97 14.36 -0.82 -12.37
C GLU A 97 13.66 -2.13 -12.03
N GLN A 98 14.00 -2.77 -10.90
CA GLN A 98 13.47 -4.08 -10.50
C GLN A 98 12.11 -3.94 -9.79
N GLU A 99 11.07 -3.63 -10.55
CA GLU A 99 9.71 -3.60 -10.05
C GLU A 99 8.69 -4.26 -10.98
N SER A 100 7.66 -4.85 -10.39
CA SER A 100 6.43 -5.18 -11.09
C SER A 100 5.36 -4.17 -10.72
N VAL A 101 4.87 -3.42 -11.72
CA VAL A 101 3.87 -2.36 -11.54
C VAL A 101 2.54 -2.80 -12.14
N SER A 102 1.47 -2.63 -11.38
CA SER A 102 0.10 -2.79 -11.87
C SER A 102 -0.72 -1.55 -11.54
N ARG A 103 -1.55 -1.11 -12.50
CA ARG A 103 -2.38 0.08 -12.37
C ARG A 103 -3.85 -0.32 -12.47
N TRP A 104 -4.64 0.20 -11.55
CA TRP A 104 -6.05 -0.10 -11.42
C TRP A 104 -6.83 1.19 -11.21
N VAL A 105 -8.06 1.21 -11.71
CA VAL A 105 -9.01 2.29 -11.43
C VAL A 105 -10.04 1.74 -10.46
N ILE A 106 -10.33 2.51 -9.41
CA ILE A 106 -11.38 2.16 -8.46
C ILE A 106 -12.72 2.38 -9.17
N GLU A 107 -13.48 1.31 -9.36
CA GLU A 107 -14.82 1.40 -9.95
C GLU A 107 -15.88 1.64 -8.89
N GLN A 108 -15.71 1.05 -7.69
CA GLN A 108 -16.64 1.19 -6.58
C GLN A 108 -15.95 0.91 -5.24
N CYS A 109 -16.27 1.71 -4.22
CA CYS A 109 -15.99 1.36 -2.82
C CYS A 109 -17.13 0.48 -2.31
N SER A 110 -16.84 -0.78 -1.96
CA SER A 110 -17.89 -1.77 -1.62
C SER A 110 -18.33 -1.67 -0.16
N GLU A 111 -17.40 -1.50 0.79
CA GLU A 111 -17.69 -1.50 2.23
C GLU A 111 -16.70 -0.59 2.98
N LEU A 112 -17.20 0.36 3.76
CA LEU A 112 -16.45 0.95 4.87
C LEU A 112 -16.86 0.22 6.14
N THR A 113 -15.97 -0.62 6.65
CA THR A 113 -16.10 -1.18 7.99
C THR A 113 -15.09 -0.49 8.90
N SER A 114 -15.58 0.30 9.86
CA SER A 114 -14.73 0.89 10.91
C SER A 114 -14.37 -0.20 11.90
N VAL A 115 -13.42 -1.06 11.56
CA VAL A 115 -12.79 -1.91 12.57
C VAL A 115 -11.73 -1.05 13.24
N SER A 116 -12.10 -0.45 14.37
CA SER A 116 -11.15 0.10 15.32
C SER A 116 -10.18 -1.02 15.67
N GLY A 117 -8.93 -0.93 15.22
CA GLY A 117 -7.89 -1.84 15.67
C GLY A 117 -7.63 -1.53 17.14
N ASP A 118 -8.13 -2.37 18.05
CA ASP A 118 -7.74 -2.32 19.45
C ASP A 118 -6.25 -2.64 19.54
N ILE A 119 -5.44 -1.61 19.80
CA ILE A 119 -4.06 -1.78 20.24
C ILE A 119 -4.15 -2.33 21.66
N CYS A 120 -4.22 -3.66 21.79
CA CYS A 120 -3.96 -4.30 23.07
C CYS A 120 -2.48 -4.05 23.41
N PRO A 121 -2.14 -3.34 24.50
CA PRO A 121 -0.78 -3.37 24.99
C PRO A 121 -0.49 -4.80 25.44
N GLY A 122 0.38 -5.50 24.70
CA GLY A 122 0.93 -6.76 25.17
C GLY A 122 1.69 -6.49 26.46
N ASN A 123 1.20 -7.05 27.57
CA ASN A 123 1.99 -7.13 28.78
C ASN A 123 3.28 -7.90 28.44
N ALA A 124 4.41 -7.23 28.63
CA ALA A 124 5.69 -7.92 28.71
C ALA A 124 5.72 -8.62 30.07
N ASP A 125 5.61 -9.95 30.05
CA ASP A 125 6.19 -10.80 31.09
C ASP A 125 7.60 -11.24 30.65
#